data_AF-A0A5B7FLQ2-F1
#
_entry.id   AF-A0A5B7FLQ2-F1
#
_cell.length_a   1.000
_cell.length_b   1.000
_cell.length_c   1.000
_cell.angle_alpha   90.00
_cell.angle_beta   90.00
_cell.angle_gamma   90.00
#
_symmetry.space_group_name_H-M   'P 1'
#
loop_
_entity.id
_entity.type
_entity.pdbx_description
1 polymer ?
#
loop_
_entity_poly.entity_id
_entity_poly.type
_entity_poly.pdbx_seq_one_letter_code
_entity_poly.pdbx_strand_id
1 'polypeptide(L)'
;MLSKTQGYVPTLVCYIRSTVPAAAAGATFAAVTCVSTTLRGKDDKFNYFYGGASAGGIFGVAARSFRVGVPLAVFLGFCATVYKDSKDNGWKVFPTGIKHEMGMIDSSAKYDFTLTKPR
;
A
#
# COMPACT_ATOMS: atom_id res chain seq x y z
N MET A 1 8.00 -7.64 -21.26
CA MET A 1 7.82 -7.03 -22.59
C MET A 1 7.21 -5.65 -22.40
N LEU A 2 7.95 -4.57 -22.68
CA LEU A 2 7.40 -3.22 -22.70
C LEU A 2 6.51 -3.10 -23.95
N SER A 3 5.25 -2.71 -23.81
CA SER A 3 4.33 -2.55 -24.95
C SER A 3 4.85 -1.47 -25.91
N LYS A 4 5.12 -1.82 -27.17
CA LYS A 4 5.46 -0.87 -28.23
C LYS A 4 4.19 -0.44 -28.96
N THR A 5 3.34 0.35 -28.28
CA THR A 5 2.15 0.95 -28.93
C THR A 5 2.60 1.97 -29.98
N GLN A 6 2.18 1.78 -31.24
CA GLN A 6 2.47 2.71 -32.33
C GLN A 6 1.30 3.69 -32.53
N GLY A 7 1.55 4.99 -32.33
CA GLY A 7 0.57 6.08 -32.51
C GLY A 7 0.05 6.71 -31.22
N TYR A 8 -0.54 7.91 -31.31
CA TYR A 8 -0.99 8.71 -30.15
C TYR A 8 -2.25 8.17 -29.45
N VAL A 9 -3.19 7.60 -30.21
CA VAL A 9 -4.43 7.04 -29.65
C VAL A 9 -4.15 5.77 -28.83
N PRO A 10 -3.41 4.76 -29.34
CA PRO A 10 -3.17 3.54 -28.57
C PRO A 10 -2.26 3.76 -27.35
N THR A 11 -1.32 4.72 -27.39
CA THR A 11 -0.54 5.09 -26.19
C THR A 11 -1.43 5.69 -25.11
N LEU A 12 -2.34 6.59 -25.48
CA LEU A 12 -3.30 7.19 -24.55
C LEU A 12 -4.23 6.12 -23.94
N VAL A 13 -4.76 5.21 -24.76
CA VAL A 13 -5.62 4.12 -24.27
C VAL A 13 -4.88 3.21 -23.29
N CYS A 14 -3.62 2.87 -23.57
CA CYS A 14 -2.80 2.06 -22.67
C CYS A 14 -2.54 2.77 -21.33
N TYR A 15 -2.34 4.09 -21.38
CA TYR A 15 -2.16 4.92 -20.20
C TYR A 15 -3.44 4.96 -19.36
N ILE A 16 -4.58 5.26 -19.98
CA ILE A 16 -5.89 5.31 -19.32
C ILE A 16 -6.23 3.95 -18.69
N ARG A 17 -5.98 2.85 -19.42
CA ARG A 17 -6.24 1.49 -18.94
C ARG A 17 -5.51 1.16 -17.64
N SER A 18 -4.32 1.71 -17.43
CA SER A 18 -3.51 1.45 -16.22
C SER A 18 -3.80 2.46 -15.10
N THR A 19 -3.98 3.74 -15.45
CA THR A 19 -4.13 4.83 -14.48
C THR A 19 -5.52 4.94 -13.89
N VAL A 20 -6.57 4.70 -14.68
CA VAL A 20 -7.96 4.82 -14.20
C VAL A 20 -8.26 3.83 -13.08
N PRO A 21 -7.91 2.53 -13.17
CA PRO A 21 -8.13 1.60 -12.07
C PRO A 21 -7.35 1.98 -10.81
N ALA A 22 -6.11 2.47 -10.95
CA ALA A 22 -5.31 2.90 -9.81
C ALA A 22 -5.91 4.12 -9.10
N ALA A 23 -6.35 5.12 -9.87
CA ALA A 23 -7.03 6.31 -9.34
C ALA A 23 -8.36 5.94 -8.68
N ALA A 24 -9.16 5.10 -9.33
CA ALA A 24 -10.44 4.64 -8.80
C ALA A 24 -10.27 3.86 -7.49
N ALA A 25 -9.28 2.96 -7.41
CA ALA A 25 -8.98 2.20 -6.20
C ALA A 25 -8.59 3.10 -5.03
N GLY A 26 -7.77 4.14 -5.26
CA GLY A 26 -7.42 5.12 -4.22
C GLY A 26 -8.62 5.95 -3.74
N ALA A 27 -9.47 6.39 -4.67
CA ALA A 27 -10.66 7.16 -4.34
C ALA A 27 -11.66 6.33 -3.52
N THR A 28 -11.91 5.08 -3.90
CA THR A 28 -12.82 4.22 -3.14
C THR A 28 -12.25 3.76 -1.83
N PHE A 29 -10.93 3.54 -1.74
CA PHE A 29 -10.26 3.29 -0.48
C PHE A 29 -10.59 4.40 0.54
N ALA A 30 -10.39 5.67 0.14
CA ALA A 30 -10.65 6.81 0.99
C ALA A 30 -12.14 6.93 1.33
N ALA A 31 -13.02 6.86 0.33
CA ALA A 31 -14.47 6.98 0.53
C ALA A 31 -15.01 5.89 1.48
N VAL A 32 -14.66 4.62 1.26
CA VAL A 32 -15.12 3.50 2.07
C VAL A 32 -14.55 3.59 3.48
N THR A 33 -13.28 3.98 3.64
CA THR A 33 -12.69 4.16 4.97
C THR A 33 -13.43 5.27 5.74
N CYS A 34 -13.65 6.44 5.14
CA CYS A 34 -14.39 7.53 5.78
C CYS A 34 -15.82 7.14 6.14
N VAL A 35 -16.56 6.52 5.21
CA VAL A 35 -17.93 6.07 5.45
C VAL A 35 -17.97 5.03 6.57
N SER A 36 -17.05 4.06 6.57
CA SER A 36 -16.98 3.04 7.62
C SER A 36 -16.66 3.61 9.00
N THR A 37 -15.80 4.64 9.07
CA THR A 37 -15.51 5.36 10.31
C THR A 37 -16.74 6.13 10.81
N THR A 38 -17.49 6.81 9.93
CA THR A 38 -18.72 7.51 10.33
C THR A 38 -19.79 6.54 10.83
N LEU A 39 -19.97 5.39 10.16
CA LEU A 39 -20.98 4.39 10.55
C LEU A 39 -20.68 3.73 11.90
N ARG A 40 -19.40 3.53 12.21
CA ARG A 40 -18.97 2.82 13.43
C ARG A 40 -18.62 3.75 14.58
N GLY A 41 -18.49 5.06 14.30
CA GLY A 41 -18.12 6.08 15.28
C GLY A 41 -16.73 5.90 15.89
N LYS A 42 -15.89 5.04 15.30
CA LYS A 42 -14.56 4.69 15.83
C LYS A 42 -13.61 4.36 14.68
N ASP A 43 -12.37 4.85 14.80
CA ASP A 43 -11.28 4.51 13.88
C ASP A 43 -10.61 3.20 14.29
N ASP A 44 -11.15 2.08 13.81
CA ASP A 44 -10.60 0.74 14.01
C ASP A 44 -9.89 0.22 12.75
N LYS A 45 -9.00 -0.77 12.94
CA LYS A 45 -8.28 -1.46 11.85
C LYS A 45 -9.21 -2.05 10.78
N PHE A 46 -10.42 -2.46 11.19
CA PHE A 46 -11.43 -3.00 10.29
C PHE A 46 -11.92 -1.99 9.23
N ASN A 47 -11.93 -0.68 9.54
CA ASN A 47 -12.35 0.35 8.59
C ASN A 47 -11.37 0.42 7.41
N TYR A 48 -10.08 0.34 7.72
CA TYR A 48 -9.00 0.27 6.73
C TYR A 48 -9.02 -1.06 5.96
N PHE A 49 -9.44 -2.17 6.59
CA PHE A 49 -9.64 -3.44 5.89
C PHE A 49 -10.72 -3.32 4.80
N TYR A 50 -11.89 -2.73 5.12
CA TYR A 50 -12.96 -2.52 4.15
C TYR A 50 -12.53 -1.57 3.02
N GLY A 51 -11.80 -0.50 3.36
CA GLY A 51 -11.15 0.36 2.37
C GLY A 51 -10.22 -0.42 1.44
N GLY A 52 -9.32 -1.23 1.98
CA GLY A 52 -8.37 -2.02 1.20
C GLY A 52 -9.03 -3.11 0.35
N ALA A 53 -10.03 -3.80 0.89
CA ALA A 53 -10.78 -4.83 0.19
C ALA A 53 -11.59 -4.25 -0.97
N SER A 54 -12.26 -3.10 -0.77
CA SER A 54 -12.99 -2.42 -1.84
C SER A 54 -12.06 -1.93 -2.96
N ALA A 55 -10.89 -1.40 -2.63
CA ALA A 55 -9.86 -1.02 -3.60
C ALA A 55 -9.37 -2.21 -4.42
N GLY A 56 -9.13 -3.38 -3.79
CA GLY A 56 -8.78 -4.60 -4.50
C GLY A 56 -9.91 -5.14 -5.39
N GLY A 57 -11.16 -4.94 -4.98
CA GLY A 57 -12.34 -5.22 -5.81
C GLY A 57 -12.33 -4.43 -7.13
N ILE A 58 -11.94 -3.15 -7.11
CA ILE A 58 -11.84 -2.33 -8.33
C ILE A 58 -10.79 -2.88 -9.29
N PHE A 59 -9.63 -3.28 -8.79
CA PHE A 59 -8.63 -3.94 -9.63
C PHE A 59 -9.14 -5.27 -10.20
N GLY A 60 -9.94 -6.02 -9.44
CA GLY A 60 -10.64 -7.21 -9.92
C GLY A 60 -11.61 -6.94 -11.07
N VAL A 61 -12.40 -5.86 -10.97
CA VAL A 61 -13.30 -5.40 -12.03
C VAL A 61 -12.51 -4.93 -13.25
N ALA A 62 -11.43 -4.17 -13.05
CA ALA A 62 -10.56 -3.70 -14.13
C ALA A 62 -9.87 -4.86 -14.89
N ALA A 63 -9.46 -5.90 -14.16
CA ALA A 63 -8.91 -7.14 -14.72
C ALA A 63 -9.99 -8.10 -15.26
N ARG A 64 -11.28 -7.80 -15.04
CA ARG A 64 -12.44 -8.61 -15.43
C ARG A 64 -12.36 -10.07 -14.97
N SER A 65 -11.75 -10.31 -13.81
CA SER A 65 -11.46 -11.65 -13.31
C SER A 65 -11.61 -11.75 -11.80
N PHE A 66 -12.55 -12.58 -11.35
CA PHE A 66 -12.74 -12.90 -9.93
C PHE A 66 -11.53 -13.61 -9.32
N ARG A 67 -10.86 -14.45 -10.11
CA ARG A 67 -9.66 -15.19 -9.69
C ARG A 67 -8.51 -14.26 -9.31
N VAL A 68 -8.44 -13.09 -9.92
CA VAL A 68 -7.45 -12.06 -9.56
C VAL A 68 -8.04 -11.11 -8.51
N GLY A 69 -9.30 -10.71 -8.63
CA GLY A 69 -9.92 -9.75 -7.72
C GLY A 69 -10.02 -10.20 -6.27
N VAL A 70 -10.44 -11.43 -6.02
CA VAL A 70 -10.61 -11.96 -4.65
C VAL A 70 -9.30 -12.01 -3.86
N PRO A 71 -8.21 -12.64 -4.35
CA PRO A 71 -6.95 -12.64 -3.61
C PRO A 71 -6.37 -11.24 -3.46
N LEU A 72 -6.55 -10.36 -4.46
CA LEU A 72 -6.06 -8.99 -4.41
C LEU A 72 -6.81 -8.13 -3.39
N ALA A 73 -8.12 -8.32 -3.23
CA ALA A 73 -8.93 -7.70 -2.19
C ALA A 73 -8.51 -8.13 -0.79
N VAL A 74 -8.27 -9.42 -0.56
CA VAL A 74 -7.78 -9.93 0.72
C VAL A 74 -6.38 -9.39 1.02
N PHE A 75 -5.48 -9.42 0.02
CA PHE A 75 -4.12 -8.93 0.17
C PHE A 75 -4.08 -7.42 0.49
N LEU A 76 -4.77 -6.60 -0.31
CA LEU A 76 -4.82 -5.15 -0.08
C LEU A 76 -5.55 -4.78 1.21
N GLY A 77 -6.59 -5.53 1.58
CA GLY A 77 -7.25 -5.40 2.89
C GLY A 77 -6.28 -5.64 4.03
N PHE A 78 -5.49 -6.72 3.97
CA PHE A 78 -4.48 -7.02 4.98
C PHE A 78 -3.38 -5.94 5.03
N CYS A 79 -2.84 -5.54 3.87
CA CYS A 79 -1.85 -4.45 3.81
C CYS A 79 -2.39 -3.14 4.42
N ALA A 80 -3.67 -2.81 4.19
CA ALA A 80 -4.30 -1.63 4.78
C ALA A 80 -4.43 -1.74 6.31
N THR A 81 -4.77 -2.91 6.84
CA THR A 81 -4.81 -3.13 8.29
C THR A 81 -3.44 -3.01 8.94
N VAL A 82 -2.40 -3.57 8.30
CA VAL A 82 -1.01 -3.46 8.76
C VAL A 82 -0.54 -2.01 8.71
N TYR A 83 -0.92 -1.26 7.68
CA TYR A 83 -0.60 0.17 7.60
C TYR A 83 -1.26 0.98 8.72
N LYS A 84 -2.51 0.67 9.07
CA LYS A 84 -3.19 1.29 10.20
C LYS A 84 -2.54 0.91 11.54
N ASP A 85 -2.21 -0.36 11.72
CA ASP A 85 -1.49 -0.85 12.91
C ASP A 85 -0.12 -0.19 13.08
N SER A 86 0.63 -0.02 11.98
CA SER A 86 1.89 0.72 11.96
C SER A 86 1.72 2.17 12.40
N LYS A 87 0.63 2.84 11.97
CA LYS A 87 0.32 4.21 12.40
C LYS A 87 -0.01 4.29 13.88
N ASP A 88 -0.77 3.33 14.40
CA ASP A 88 -1.21 3.32 15.79
C ASP A 88 -0.07 2.93 16.75
N ASN A 89 0.79 1.98 16.36
CA ASN A 89 1.93 1.51 17.16
C ASN A 89 3.23 2.30 16.93
N GLY A 90 3.23 3.25 15.99
CA GLY A 90 4.41 4.05 15.63
C GLY A 90 5.54 3.25 14.96
N TRP A 91 5.26 2.03 14.49
CA TRP A 91 6.23 1.21 13.78
C TRP A 91 6.47 1.78 12.39
N LYS A 92 7.74 1.97 12.03
CA LYS A 92 8.10 2.51 10.72
C LYS A 92 8.22 1.36 9.72
N VAL A 93 7.23 1.20 8.84
CA VAL A 93 7.27 0.20 7.74
C VAL A 93 8.49 0.41 6.85
N PHE A 94 8.87 1.67 6.66
CA PHE A 94 10.10 2.06 5.99
C PHE A 94 11.01 2.79 7.00
N PRO A 95 12.25 2.35 7.22
CA PRO A 95 13.15 2.98 8.17
C PRO A 95 13.48 4.41 7.71
N THR A 96 12.92 5.43 8.38
CA THR A 96 13.21 6.85 8.08
C THR A 96 14.53 7.35 8.68
N GLY A 97 15.51 6.45 8.83
CA GLY A 97 16.77 6.72 9.52
C GLY A 97 18.00 6.14 8.85
N ILE A 98 17.92 5.76 7.57
CA ILE A 98 19.10 5.40 6.80
C ILE A 98 19.84 6.70 6.50
N LYS A 99 20.84 7.03 7.33
CA LYS A 99 21.87 7.98 6.91
C LYS A 99 22.63 7.30 5.79
N HIS A 100 22.45 7.76 4.56
CA HIS A 100 23.28 7.33 3.43
C HIS A 100 24.69 7.92 3.60
N GLU A 101 25.48 7.36 4.50
CA GLU A 101 26.93 7.55 4.48
C GLU A 101 27.47 6.66 3.35
N MET A 102 28.26 7.25 2.43
CA MET A 102 28.81 6.51 1.28
C MET A 102 29.67 5.34 1.78
N GLY A 103 29.25 4.11 1.48
CA GLY A 103 30.06 2.90 1.69
C GLY A 103 29.41 1.75 2.48
N MET A 104 28.14 1.82 2.89
CA MET A 104 27.52 0.75 3.71
C MET A 104 26.15 0.32 3.16
N ILE A 105 25.93 -1.01 3.10
CA ILE A 105 24.68 -1.65 2.61
C ILE A 105 23.60 -1.65 3.68
N ASP A 106 23.94 -1.42 4.96
CA ASP A 106 22.95 -1.38 6.02
C ASP A 106 23.31 -0.38 7.12
N SER A 107 22.31 0.35 7.58
CA SER A 107 22.38 1.42 8.57
C SER A 107 22.48 0.86 10.00
N SER A 108 23.37 -0.12 10.20
CA SER A 108 23.58 -0.87 11.46
C SER A 108 24.43 -0.12 12.50
N ALA A 109 24.66 1.18 12.34
CA ALA A 109 25.43 2.02 13.27
C ALA A 109 24.66 2.40 14.57
N LYS A 110 23.96 1.44 15.17
CA LYS A 110 23.37 1.56 16.53
C LYS A 110 23.64 0.32 17.40
N TYR A 111 24.63 -0.50 17.09
CA TYR A 111 25.14 -1.44 18.08
C TYR A 111 26.00 -0.65 19.07
N ASP A 112 25.43 -0.34 20.23
CA ASP A 112 26.16 0.25 21.35
C ASP A 112 26.95 -0.86 22.06
N PHE A 113 28.27 -0.87 21.86
CA PHE A 113 29.20 -1.84 22.46
C PHE A 113 29.70 -1.39 23.86
N THR A 114 29.08 -0.40 24.48
CA THR A 114 29.39 -0.03 25.88
C THR A 114 29.18 -1.17 26.88
N LEU A 115 28.34 -2.17 26.55
CA LEU A 115 28.13 -3.39 27.35
C LEU A 115 29.24 -4.46 27.20
N THR A 116 30.18 -4.29 26.27
CA THR A 116 31.31 -5.24 26.05
C THR A 116 32.63 -4.81 26.67
N LYS A 117 32.69 -3.69 27.40
CA LYS A 117 33.92 -3.32 28.11
C LYS A 117 34.15 -4.29 29.30
N PRO A 118 35.31 -4.95 29.39
CA PRO A 118 35.67 -5.67 30.62
C PRO A 118 35.74 -4.65 31.77
N ARG A 119 35.19 -5.03 32.92
CA ARG A 119 35.23 -4.25 34.17
C ARG A 119 36.65 -4.11 34.68
#